data_AF-A0A831KKV3-F1
#
_entry.id   AF-A0A831KKV3-F1
#
_cell.length_a   1.000
_cell.length_b   1.000
_cell.length_c   1.000
_cell.angle_alpha   90.00
_cell.angle_beta   90.00
_cell.angle_gamma   90.00
#
_symmetry.space_group_name_H-M   'P 1'
#
loop_
_entity.id
_entity.type
_entity.pdbx_description
1 polymer ?
#
loop_
_entity_poly.entity_id
_entity_poly.type
_entity_poly.pdbx_seq_one_letter_code
_entity_poly.pdbx_strand_id
1 'polypeptide(L)' 'PQGRPEAARRAISMLRKMDELGFGNCTNHTECEAVCPKEISISNIARFNREIIKASFGSREK' A
#
# COMPACT_ATOMS: atom_id res chain seq x y z
N PRO A 1 -6.09 -1.00 -16.50
CA PRO A 1 -5.38 -0.24 -17.57
C PRO A 1 -5.11 1.20 -17.13
N GLN A 2 -6.14 1.89 -16.64
CA GLN A 2 -5.98 3.22 -16.05
C GLN A 2 -5.30 3.15 -14.67
N GLY A 3 -4.47 4.16 -14.35
CA GLY A 3 -3.76 4.26 -13.07
C GLY A 3 -2.53 3.35 -12.94
N ARG A 4 -2.19 2.56 -13.96
CA ARG A 4 -0.98 1.71 -13.98
C ARG A 4 0.31 2.52 -14.09
N PRO A 5 0.42 3.57 -14.93
CA PRO A 5 1.64 4.37 -15.02
C PRO A 5 2.00 5.04 -13.68
N GLU A 6 0.99 5.47 -12.91
CA GLU A 6 1.16 6.17 -11.64
C GLU A 6 1.18 5.23 -10.43
N ALA A 7 1.02 3.92 -10.63
CA ALA A 7 0.84 2.96 -9.53
C ALA A 7 2.02 2.95 -8.56
N ALA A 8 3.25 2.93 -9.07
CA ALA A 8 4.47 2.96 -8.25
C ALA A 8 4.56 4.24 -7.42
N ARG A 9 4.38 5.40 -8.06
CA ARG A 9 4.37 6.71 -7.37
C ARG A 9 3.31 6.75 -6.27
N ARG A 10 2.08 6.34 -6.58
CA ARG A 10 0.97 6.32 -5.61
C ARG A 10 1.26 5.42 -4.41
N ALA A 11 1.80 4.23 -4.65
CA ALA A 11 2.12 3.29 -3.58
C ALA A 11 3.19 3.87 -2.65
N ILE A 12 4.26 4.44 -3.20
CA ILE A 12 5.33 5.09 -2.42
C ILE A 12 4.83 6.35 -1.70
N SER A 13 4.04 7.20 -2.35
CA SER A 13 3.44 8.39 -1.70
C SER A 13 2.57 8.00 -0.50
N MET A 14 1.79 6.93 -0.63
CA MET A 14 0.93 6.47 0.45
C MET A 14 1.75 5.84 1.58
N LEU A 15 2.77 5.03 1.28
CA LEU A 15 3.73 4.50 2.25
C LEU A 15 4.39 5.63 3.06
N ARG A 16 4.94 6.63 2.39
CA ARG A 16 5.57 7.78 3.04
C ARG A 16 4.61 8.53 3.94
N LYS A 17 3.36 8.68 3.52
CA LYS A 17 2.34 9.34 4.35
C LYS A 17 1.97 8.50 5.58
N MET A 18 1.93 7.18 5.45
CA MET A 18 1.72 6.27 6.58
C MET A 18 2.87 6.37 7.59
N ASP A 19 4.11 6.46 7.12
CA ASP A 19 5.28 6.66 7.97
C ASP A 19 5.27 8.05 8.64
N GLU A 20 4.98 9.11 7.88
CA GLU A 20 4.88 10.49 8.39
C GLU A 20 3.83 10.63 9.50
N LEU A 21 2.70 9.94 9.35
CA LEU A 21 1.61 9.93 10.32
C LEU A 21 1.81 8.89 11.44
N GLY A 22 2.87 8.09 11.39
CA GLY A 22 3.15 7.05 12.38
C GLY A 22 2.18 5.87 12.34
N PHE A 23 1.43 5.66 11.25
CA PHE A 23 0.53 4.52 11.10
C PHE A 23 1.28 3.20 10.88
N GLY A 24 2.52 3.27 10.39
CA GLY A 24 3.31 2.09 10.03
C GLY A 24 2.71 1.31 8.86
N ASN A 25 3.22 0.11 8.61
CA ASN A 25 2.82 -0.72 7.46
C ASN A 25 1.68 -1.68 7.77
N CYS A 26 0.73 -1.81 6.84
CA CYS A 26 -0.35 -2.80 6.95
C CYS A 26 0.18 -4.23 6.74
N THR A 27 -0.05 -5.10 7.72
CA THR A 27 0.29 -6.54 7.65
C THR A 27 -0.85 -7.40 7.09
N ASN A 28 -0.52 -8.58 6.56
CA ASN A 28 -1.51 -9.53 6.01
C ASN A 28 -2.12 -10.49 7.06
N HIS A 29 -2.15 -10.12 8.34
CA HIS A 29 -2.66 -10.99 9.42
C HIS A 29 -4.19 -11.11 9.47
N THR A 30 -4.93 -10.44 8.57
CA THR A 30 -6.41 -10.46 8.46
C THR A 30 -7.19 -9.90 9.65
N GLU A 31 -6.58 -9.76 10.83
CA GLU A 31 -7.20 -9.17 12.01
C GLU A 31 -7.65 -7.73 11.79
N CYS A 32 -6.90 -6.96 10.99
CA CYS A 32 -7.20 -5.57 10.69
C CYS A 32 -8.48 -5.38 9.84
N GLU A 33 -8.85 -6.35 9.00
CA GLU A 33 -10.04 -6.23 8.14
C GLU A 33 -11.33 -6.23 8.98
N ALA A 34 -11.40 -7.08 10.01
CA ALA A 34 -12.56 -7.21 10.89
C ALA A 34 -12.82 -5.96 11.76
N VAL A 35 -11.78 -5.19 12.06
CA VAL A 35 -11.86 -4.01 12.95
C VAL A 35 -11.74 -2.68 12.22
N CYS A 36 -11.48 -2.69 10.91
CA CYS A 36 -11.24 -1.46 10.16
C CYS A 36 -12.53 -0.63 10.03
N PRO A 37 -12.58 0.62 10.54
CA PRO A 37 -13.76 1.49 10.41
C PRO A 37 -13.99 1.97 8.97
N LYS A 38 -13.05 1.69 8.06
CA LYS A 38 -13.10 2.04 6.65
C LYS A 38 -13.28 0.82 5.74
N GLU A 39 -13.53 -0.36 6.32
CA GLU A 39 -13.83 -1.59 5.60
C GLU A 39 -12.78 -1.91 4.51
N ILE A 40 -11.51 -1.63 4.81
CA ILE A 40 -10.42 -1.92 3.87
C ILE A 40 -10.25 -3.43 3.82
N SER A 41 -10.57 -3.99 2.65
CA SER A 41 -10.41 -5.43 2.45
C SER A 41 -8.95 -5.87 2.48
N ILE A 42 -8.71 -7.10 2.93
CA ILE A 42 -7.36 -7.68 2.93
C ILE A 42 -6.77 -7.77 1.51
N SER A 43 -7.64 -7.92 0.50
CA SER A 43 -7.24 -7.93 -0.91
C SER A 43 -6.63 -6.60 -1.35
N ASN A 44 -7.13 -5.48 -0.84
CA ASN A 44 -6.56 -4.16 -1.14
C ASN A 44 -5.20 -3.96 -0.46
N ILE A 45 -5.04 -4.44 0.77
CA ILE A 45 -3.77 -4.42 1.51
C ILE A 45 -2.72 -5.27 0.77
N ALA A 46 -3.08 -6.49 0.38
CA ALA A 46 -2.19 -7.38 -0.36
C ALA A 46 -1.77 -6.76 -1.71
N ARG A 47 -2.70 -6.10 -2.43
CA ARG A 47 -2.38 -5.38 -3.66
C ARG A 47 -1.40 -4.23 -3.40
N PHE A 48 -1.64 -3.42 -2.38
CA PHE A 48 -0.76 -2.31 -2.00
C PHE A 48 0.65 -2.80 -1.67
N ASN A 49 0.77 -3.82 -0.82
CA ASN A 49 2.06 -4.40 -0.43
C ASN A 49 2.85 -4.93 -1.64
N ARG A 50 2.16 -5.58 -2.60
CA ARG A 50 2.78 -6.02 -3.86
C ARG A 50 3.29 -4.85 -4.71
N GLU A 51 2.52 -3.76 -4.79
CA GLU A 51 2.94 -2.56 -5.54
C GLU A 51 4.13 -1.86 -4.88
N ILE A 52 4.24 -1.82 -3.54
CA ILE A 52 5.44 -1.32 -2.85
C ILE A 52 6.67 -2.14 -3.23
N ILE A 53 6.58 -3.47 -3.17
CA ILE A 53 7.70 -4.37 -3.50
C ILE A 53 8.10 -4.14 -4.96
N LYS A 54 7.13 -4.14 -5.88
CA LYS A 54 7.37 -3.89 -7.29
C LYS A 54 8.00 -2.52 -7.54
N ALA A 55 7.55 -1.48 -6.85
CA ALA A 55 8.10 -0.13 -6.97
C ALA A 55 9.55 -0.06 -6.48
N SER A 56 9.86 -0.76 -5.39
CA SER A 56 11.18 -0.79 -4.75
C SER A 56 12.25 -1.47 -5.61
N PHE A 57 11.89 -2.52 -6.35
CA PHE A 57 12.83 -3.28 -7.18
C PHE A 57 12.77 -2.95 -8.68
N GLY A 58 11.64 -2.41 -9.17
CA GLY A 58 11.38 -2.27 -10.60
C GLY A 58 11.06 -0.87 -11.09
N SER A 59 10.98 0.14 -10.20
CA SER A 59 10.68 1.52 -10.59
C SER A 59 11.85 2.48 -10.36
N ARG A 60 11.87 3.59 -11.10
CA ARG A 60 12.81 4.70 -10.91
C ARG A 60 12.40 5.64 -9.76
N GLU A 61 11.20 5.46 -9.21
CA GLU A 61 10.70 6.20 -8.06
C GLU A 61 11.17 5.47 -6.79
N LYS A 62 12.02 6.11 -5.98
CA LYS A 62 12.46 5.66 -4.65
C LYS A 62 12.03 6.69 -3.62
#